data_AF-A0A7S2M6C3-F1
#
_entry.id   AF-A0A7S2M6C3-F1
#
_cell.length_a   1.000
_cell.length_b   1.000
_cell.length_c   1.000
_cell.angle_alpha   90.00
_cell.angle_beta   90.00
_cell.angle_gamma   90.00
#
_symmetry.space_group_name_H-M   'P 1'
#
loop_
_entity.id
_entity.type
_entity.pdbx_description
1 polymer ?
#
loop_
_entity_poly.entity_id
_entity_poly.type
_entity_poly.pdbx_seq_one_letter_code
_entity_poly.pdbx_strand_id
1 'polypeptide(L)'
;SALNGMCAVDGQGVIRHASEQMRELFGGEALVGQRLADLVPTHQQHEVQVLPLQGADRPCTAFVQCYVRASTKVFDCKMICYLRSRNMSLLTLLVVGELRDHVEDPETPERGAAGPRR
;
A
#
# COMPACT_ATOMS: atom_id res chain seq x y z
N SER A 1 -2.50 -4.94 -20.32
CA SER A 1 -2.06 -3.98 -19.30
C SER A 1 -1.15 -4.71 -18.32
N ALA A 2 -0.01 -4.14 -17.95
CA ALA A 2 0.91 -4.80 -17.02
C ALA A 2 0.28 -4.84 -15.62
N LEU A 3 0.09 -6.04 -15.07
CA LEU A 3 -0.59 -6.31 -13.79
C LEU A 3 0.29 -6.04 -12.56
N ASN A 4 1.51 -5.52 -12.74
CA ASN A 4 2.53 -5.46 -11.69
C ASN A 4 3.22 -4.10 -11.67
N GLY A 5 3.53 -3.60 -10.48
CA GLY A 5 4.29 -2.38 -10.24
C GLY A 5 5.54 -2.63 -9.42
N MET A 6 6.52 -1.72 -9.49
CA MET A 6 7.70 -1.76 -8.63
C MET A 6 7.85 -0.44 -7.87
N CYS A 7 8.27 -0.53 -6.62
CA CYS A 7 8.65 0.64 -5.84
C CYS A 7 9.90 0.37 -4.99
N ALA A 8 10.57 1.44 -4.61
CA ALA A 8 11.64 1.39 -3.64
C ALA A 8 11.22 2.24 -2.43
N VAL A 9 11.31 1.65 -1.24
CA VAL A 9 10.97 2.32 0.02
C VAL A 9 12.20 2.43 0.90
N ASP A 10 12.27 3.48 1.71
CA ASP A 10 13.33 3.63 2.69
C ASP A 10 13.03 2.85 4.00
N GLY A 11 13.96 2.93 4.95
CA GLY A 11 13.82 2.28 6.26
C GLY A 11 12.68 2.83 7.14
N GLN A 12 11.97 3.87 6.72
CA GLN A 12 10.77 4.42 7.36
C GLN A 12 9.48 4.04 6.61
N GLY A 13 9.60 3.23 5.56
CA GLY A 13 8.49 2.82 4.70
C GLY A 13 8.03 3.91 3.72
N VAL A 14 8.83 4.96 3.50
CA VAL A 14 8.49 6.04 2.57
C VAL A 14 8.92 5.65 1.16
N ILE A 15 8.01 5.79 0.21
CA ILE A 15 8.26 5.51 -1.21
C ILE A 15 9.24 6.55 -1.75
N ARG A 16 10.43 6.12 -2.13
CA ARG A 16 11.47 6.96 -2.77
C ARG A 16 11.45 6.86 -4.28
N HIS A 17 10.97 5.73 -4.80
CA HIS A 17 10.82 5.52 -6.23
C HIS A 17 9.58 4.68 -6.51
N ALA A 18 8.87 5.00 -7.59
CA ALA A 18 7.75 4.23 -8.11
C ALA A 18 7.88 4.13 -9.63
N SER A 19 7.79 2.92 -10.16
CA SER A 19 7.77 2.66 -11.61
C SER A 19 6.54 3.29 -12.26
N GLU A 20 6.57 3.47 -13.57
CA GLU A 20 5.42 3.98 -14.32
C GLU A 20 4.19 3.10 -14.14
N GLN A 21 4.35 1.77 -14.21
CA GLN A 21 3.27 0.80 -14.00
C GLN A 21 2.68 0.92 -12.59
N MET A 22 3.51 1.16 -11.57
CA MET A 22 3.03 1.41 -10.21
C MET A 22 2.19 2.70 -10.17
N ARG A 23 2.59 3.78 -10.86
CA ARG A 23 1.78 5.01 -10.91
C ARG A 23 0.47 4.77 -11.66
N GLU A 24 0.50 4.05 -12.78
CA GLU A 24 -0.70 3.68 -13.54
C GLU A 24 -1.68 2.86 -12.70
N LEU A 25 -1.20 1.88 -11.92
CA LEU A 25 -2.02 1.09 -10.99
C LEU A 25 -2.76 1.96 -9.97
N PHE A 26 -2.13 3.06 -9.55
CA PHE A 26 -2.71 4.03 -8.62
C PHE A 26 -3.29 5.27 -9.33
N GLY A 27 -3.70 5.14 -10.60
CA GLY A 27 -4.43 6.19 -11.31
C GLY A 27 -3.61 7.46 -11.59
N GLY A 28 -2.29 7.34 -11.69
CA GLY A 28 -1.37 8.46 -11.92
C GLY A 28 -1.01 9.27 -10.66
N GLU A 29 -1.33 8.75 -9.47
CA GLU A 29 -1.06 9.45 -8.20
C GLU A 29 0.44 9.71 -7.96
N ALA A 30 0.74 10.82 -7.28
CA ALA A 30 2.08 11.14 -6.81
C ALA A 30 2.47 10.25 -5.61
N LEU A 31 2.96 9.05 -5.90
CA LEU A 31 3.31 8.05 -4.87
C LEU A 31 4.60 8.35 -4.11
N VAL A 32 5.55 9.05 -4.73
CA VAL A 32 6.85 9.36 -4.11
C VAL A 32 6.65 10.33 -2.94
N GLY A 33 7.22 9.99 -1.78
CA GLY A 33 7.09 10.73 -0.54
C GLY A 33 5.97 10.24 0.39
N GLN A 34 5.06 9.40 -0.10
CA GLN A 34 4.02 8.77 0.72
C GLN A 34 4.56 7.55 1.48
N ARG A 35 3.91 7.18 2.59
CA ARG A 35 4.23 5.91 3.27
C ARG A 35 3.49 4.77 2.58
N LEU A 36 4.16 3.65 2.37
CA LEU A 36 3.56 2.47 1.73
C LEU A 36 2.31 1.98 2.48
N ALA A 37 2.30 2.08 3.81
CA ALA A 37 1.18 1.70 4.65
C ALA A 37 -0.08 2.55 4.43
N ASP A 38 0.05 3.79 3.93
CA ASP A 38 -1.09 4.68 3.67
C ASP A 38 -1.88 4.30 2.41
N LEU A 39 -1.32 3.37 1.61
CA LEU A 39 -1.97 2.77 0.45
C LEU A 39 -2.82 1.55 0.82
N VAL A 40 -2.75 1.09 2.07
CA VAL A 40 -3.40 -0.12 2.56
C VAL A 40 -4.41 0.23 3.67
N PRO A 41 -5.58 -0.45 3.75
CA PRO A 41 -6.54 -0.25 4.82
C PRO A 41 -5.92 -0.42 6.21
N THR A 42 -6.39 0.35 7.19
CA THR A 42 -5.85 0.38 8.56
C THR A 42 -5.70 -1.02 9.18
N HIS A 43 -6.68 -1.90 8.97
CA HIS A 43 -6.66 -3.26 9.54
C HIS A 43 -5.55 -4.16 8.94
N GLN A 44 -5.02 -3.82 7.76
CA GLN A 44 -3.92 -4.56 7.08
C GLN A 44 -2.58 -3.84 7.15
N GLN A 45 -2.47 -2.66 7.76
CA GLN A 45 -1.19 -1.94 7.83
C GLN A 45 -0.07 -2.74 8.51
N HIS A 46 -0.40 -3.63 9.44
CA HIS A 46 0.55 -4.52 10.09
C HIS A 46 1.22 -5.49 9.10
N GLU A 47 0.52 -5.92 8.05
CA GLU A 47 1.06 -6.78 6.98
C GLU A 47 2.15 -6.06 6.17
N VAL A 48 2.06 -4.73 6.04
CA VAL A 48 3.11 -3.92 5.40
C VAL A 48 4.29 -3.71 6.34
N GLN A 49 4.04 -3.63 7.65
CA GLN A 49 5.09 -3.44 8.66
C GLN A 49 5.96 -4.69 8.85
N VAL A 50 5.42 -5.89 8.61
CA VAL A 50 6.19 -7.14 8.63
C VAL A 50 7.06 -7.34 7.38
N LEU A 51 6.86 -6.52 6.33
CA LEU A 51 7.87 -6.42 5.28
C LEU A 51 9.16 -5.91 5.94
N PRO A 52 10.32 -6.47 5.62
CA PRO A 52 11.58 -6.21 6.30
C PRO A 52 12.10 -4.86 5.80
N LEU A 53 11.46 -3.80 6.29
CA LEU A 53 11.88 -2.43 6.14
C LEU A 53 13.18 -2.20 6.93
N GLN A 54 13.49 -3.08 7.91
CA GLN A 54 14.74 -3.13 8.65
C GLN A 54 15.10 -4.59 9.07
N GLY A 55 16.38 -4.92 9.12
CA GLY A 55 16.90 -6.06 9.90
C GLY A 55 16.87 -7.46 9.29
N ALA A 56 15.79 -7.95 8.66
CA ALA A 56 15.71 -9.37 8.25
C ALA A 56 16.29 -9.70 6.86
N ASP A 57 16.95 -10.85 6.73
CA ASP A 57 17.74 -11.28 5.55
C ASP A 57 16.97 -12.22 4.60
N ARG A 58 15.63 -12.26 4.71
CA ARG A 58 14.78 -13.19 3.95
C ARG A 58 13.85 -12.41 3.01
N PRO A 59 13.57 -12.93 1.80
CA PRO A 59 12.47 -12.43 0.99
C PRO A 59 11.19 -12.51 1.80
N CYS A 60 10.49 -11.39 1.92
CA CYS A 60 9.22 -11.34 2.63
C CYS A 60 8.11 -11.02 1.65
N THR A 61 6.96 -11.59 1.93
CA THR A 61 5.74 -11.41 1.16
C THR A 61 4.66 -10.93 2.11
N ALA A 62 3.90 -9.92 1.68
CA ALA A 62 2.66 -9.52 2.31
C ALA A 62 1.53 -9.61 1.29
N PHE A 63 0.35 -10.06 1.71
CA PHE A 63 -0.85 -10.04 0.90
C PHE A 63 -1.73 -8.92 1.43
N VAL A 64 -1.92 -7.88 0.63
CA VAL A 64 -2.63 -6.68 1.06
C VAL A 64 -3.58 -6.18 -0.02
N GLN A 65 -4.66 -5.57 0.42
CA GLN A 65 -5.53 -4.78 -0.42
C GLN A 65 -4.97 -3.36 -0.50
N CYS A 66 -4.81 -2.84 -1.71
CA CYS A 66 -4.40 -1.46 -1.93
C CYS A 66 -5.60 -0.60 -2.33
N TYR A 67 -5.59 0.65 -1.92
CA TYR A 67 -6.61 1.64 -2.26
C TYR A 67 -6.10 2.61 -3.33
N VAL A 68 -6.86 2.73 -4.42
CA VAL A 68 -6.64 3.68 -5.51
C VAL A 68 -7.54 4.88 -5.30
N ARG A 69 -7.00 5.93 -4.68
CA ARG A 69 -7.75 7.13 -4.29
C ARG A 69 -8.38 7.84 -5.47
N ALA A 70 -7.65 7.93 -6.59
CA ALA A 70 -8.08 8.63 -7.80
C ALA A 70 -9.40 8.09 -8.39
N SER A 71 -9.71 6.82 -8.17
CA SER A 71 -10.90 6.14 -8.74
C SER A 71 -11.77 5.47 -7.69
N THR A 72 -11.49 5.67 -6.39
CA THR A 72 -12.19 5.01 -5.27
C THR A 72 -12.28 3.49 -5.42
N LYS A 73 -11.21 2.89 -5.97
CA LYS A 73 -11.13 1.44 -6.21
C LYS A 73 -10.17 0.76 -5.25
N VAL A 74 -10.31 -0.54 -5.13
CA VAL A 74 -9.36 -1.41 -4.43
C VAL A 74 -8.90 -2.54 -5.34
N PHE A 75 -7.70 -3.05 -5.06
CA PHE A 75 -7.22 -4.29 -5.65
C PHE A 75 -6.43 -5.08 -4.61
N ASP A 76 -6.52 -6.40 -4.68
CA ASP A 76 -5.67 -7.26 -3.86
C ASP A 76 -4.30 -7.40 -4.54
N CYS A 77 -3.24 -7.40 -3.76
CA CYS A 77 -1.90 -7.59 -4.28
C CYS A 77 -1.02 -8.40 -3.35
N LYS A 78 -0.04 -9.06 -3.98
CA LYS A 78 1.09 -9.68 -3.31
C LYS A 78 2.26 -8.71 -3.38
N MET A 79 2.64 -8.14 -2.25
CA MET A 79 3.85 -7.34 -2.09
C MET A 79 5.03 -8.26 -1.82
N ILE A 80 6.08 -8.18 -2.63
CA ILE A 80 7.28 -9.01 -2.49
C ILE A 80 8.49 -8.10 -2.36
N CYS A 81 9.21 -8.19 -1.25
CA CYS A 81 10.51 -7.57 -1.09
C CYS A 81 11.59 -8.53 -1.63
N TYR A 82 12.20 -8.21 -2.78
CA TYR A 82 13.13 -9.10 -3.48
C TYR A 82 14.59 -8.63 -3.44
N LEU A 83 14.84 -7.35 -3.19
CA LEU A 83 16.19 -6.80 -3.01
C LEU A 83 16.18 -5.77 -1.89
N ARG A 84 17.26 -5.73 -1.11
CA ARG A 84 17.43 -4.76 -0.04
C ARG A 84 18.88 -4.28 0.05
N SER A 85 19.04 -3.03 0.46
CA SER A 85 20.29 -2.45 0.96
C SER A 85 20.12 -1.97 2.41
N ARG A 86 21.14 -1.32 2.99
CA ARG A 86 21.05 -0.79 4.37
C ARG A 86 19.90 0.20 4.57
N ASN A 87 19.54 0.94 3.53
CA ASN A 87 18.64 2.09 3.65
C ASN A 87 17.39 1.98 2.77
N MET A 88 17.31 0.95 1.93
CA MET A 88 16.29 0.83 0.89
C MET A 88 15.85 -0.63 0.72
N SER A 89 14.54 -0.82 0.58
CA SER A 89 13.92 -2.09 0.17
C SER A 89 13.25 -1.91 -1.18
N LEU A 90 13.49 -2.83 -2.11
CA LEU A 90 12.84 -2.87 -3.42
C LEU A 90 11.71 -3.89 -3.38
N LEU A 91 10.52 -3.41 -3.73
CA LEU A 91 9.30 -4.18 -3.69
C LEU A 91 8.69 -4.29 -5.08
N THR A 92 8.15 -5.47 -5.36
CA THR A 92 7.23 -5.69 -6.46
C THR A 92 5.83 -5.84 -5.88
N LEU A 93 4.87 -5.12 -6.46
CA LEU A 93 3.44 -5.32 -6.24
C LEU A 93 2.91 -6.15 -7.40
N LEU A 94 2.37 -7.32 -7.09
CA LEU A 94 1.69 -8.19 -8.05
C LEU A 94 0.20 -8.12 -7.80
N VAL A 95 -0.59 -7.60 -8.75
CA VAL A 95 -2.05 -7.58 -8.62
C VAL A 95 -2.57 -9.02 -8.66
N VAL A 96 -3.45 -9.35 -7.72
CA VAL A 96 -4.13 -10.64 -7.63
C VAL A 96 -5.62 -10.38 -7.89
N GLY A 97 -6.09 -10.76 -9.08
CA GLY A 97 -7.47 -10.52 -9.51
C GLY A 97 -7.65 -9.18 -10.23
N GLU A 98 -8.77 -8.52 -9.98
CA GLU A 98 -9.21 -7.32 -10.70
C GLU A 98 -9.39 -6.12 -9.77
N LEU A 99 -9.34 -4.91 -10.33
CA LEU A 99 -9.74 -3.70 -9.63
C LEU A 99 -11.26 -3.72 -9.42
N ARG A 100 -11.70 -3.52 -8.18
CA ARG A 100 -13.11 -3.48 -7.80
C ARG A 100 -13.43 -2.19 -7.06
N ASP A 101 -14.70 -1.83 -7.05
CA ASP A 101 -15.14 -0.65 -6.30
C ASP A 101 -14.94 -0.88 -4.80
N HIS A 102 -14.54 0.16 -4.08
CA HIS A 102 -14.48 0.09 -2.63
C HIS A 102 -15.90 0.09 -2.07
N VAL A 103 -16.29 -1.02 -1.45
CA VAL A 103 -17.52 -1.08 -0.66
C VAL A 103 -17.14 -0.70 0.76
N GLU A 104 -17.58 0.48 1.21
CA GLU A 104 -17.50 0.83 2.63
C GLU A 104 -18.34 -0.18 3.42
N ASP A 105 -17.71 -0.89 4.36
CA ASP A 105 -18.46 -1.71 5.30
C ASP A 105 -19.39 -0.79 6.11
N PRO A 106 -20.71 -1.07 6.19
CA PRO A 106 -21.67 -0.23 6.91
C PRO A 106 -21.48 -0.19 8.44
N GLU A 107 -20.41 -0.75 9.00
CA GLU A 107 -20.18 -0.90 10.44
C GLU A 107 -18.91 -0.22 10.96
N THR A 108 -18.57 0.97 10.45
CA THR A 108 -17.61 1.85 11.17
C THR A 108 -18.35 3.09 11.67
N PRO A 109 -18.81 3.14 12.94
CA PRO A 109 -19.39 4.35 13.48
C PRO A 109 -18.31 5.44 13.53
N GLU A 110 -18.53 6.52 12.80
CA GLU A 110 -17.74 7.75 12.92
C GLU A 110 -17.82 8.24 14.37
N ARG A 111 -16.76 8.02 15.15
CA ARG A 111 -16.58 8.75 16.41
C ARG A 111 -16.31 10.21 16.05
N GLY A 112 -17.30 11.09 16.17
CA GLY A 112 -16.99 12.52 16.14
C GLY A 112 -18.09 13.57 16.05
N ALA A 113 -19.37 13.28 16.22
CA ALA A 113 -20.36 14.34 16.44
C ALA A 113 -20.60 14.56 17.94
N ALA A 114 -19.66 15.19 18.63
CA ALA A 114 -19.92 15.79 19.94
C ALA A 114 -20.80 17.03 19.75
N GLY A 115 -22.12 16.81 19.63
CA GLY A 115 -23.10 17.88 19.73
C GLY A 115 -23.10 18.48 21.15
N PRO A 116 -23.32 19.79 21.32
CA PRO A 116 -23.28 20.42 22.62
C PRO A 116 -24.46 19.94 23.47
N ARG A 117 -24.16 19.40 24.66
CA ARG A 117 -25.17 19.15 25.68
C ARG A 117 -25.67 20.49 26.20
N ARG A 118 -26.96 20.78 26.00
CA ARG A 118 -27.72 21.74 26.80
C ARG A 118 -28.13 21.09 28.11
#